data_AF-A0A7W4UPZ5-F1
#
_entry.id   AF-A0A7W4UPZ5-F1
#
_cell.length_a   1.000
_cell.length_b   1.000
_cell.length_c   1.000
_cell.angle_alpha   90.00
_cell.angle_beta   90.00
_cell.angle_gamma   90.00
#
_symmetry.space_group_name_H-M   'P 1'
#
loop_
_entity.id
_entity.type
_entity.pdbx_description
1 polymer ?
#
loop_
_entity_poly.entity_id
_entity_poly.type
_entity_poly.pdbx_seq_one_letter_code
_entity_poly.pdbx_strand_id
1 'polypeptide(L)'
;MFSSKPGAETAPGARHARPANGQIAPRLIIRGDALSCFTLLQRRFRTEVNAPPQFEAAGANPVSLVIGREASRITSRRGLSILLREVTNECVALSAKLPTLHHAIVVLAHPVLDARVALAACERAATRLHEQVAREHGDYLVATFLLLTDCDDPDLLARRILDRAAQPQATDSACALSWSDIKTVSIEFAAMNQYV
;
A
#
# COMPACT_ATOMS: atom_id res chain seq x y z
N MET A 1 -33.47 12.48 50.98
CA MET A 1 -32.05 12.31 50.64
C MET A 1 -31.96 11.62 49.29
N PHE A 2 -31.89 12.40 48.22
CA PHE A 2 -31.60 11.94 46.87
C PHE A 2 -30.24 12.54 46.48
N SER A 3 -29.26 11.72 46.09
CA SER A 3 -28.28 12.09 45.04
C SER A 3 -27.35 10.92 44.70
N SER A 4 -27.54 10.39 43.49
CA SER A 4 -26.53 10.20 42.44
C SER A 4 -25.15 9.61 42.77
N LYS A 5 -24.91 8.38 42.28
CA LYS A 5 -23.57 7.92 41.85
C LYS A 5 -23.39 8.26 40.35
N PRO A 6 -22.28 8.89 39.92
CA PRO A 6 -22.05 9.24 38.51
C PRO A 6 -21.10 8.26 37.79
N GLY A 7 -21.31 8.14 36.47
CA GLY A 7 -20.32 7.81 35.40
C GLY A 7 -19.76 6.38 35.38
N ALA A 8 -19.98 5.48 34.42
CA ALA A 8 -20.09 5.60 32.97
C ALA A 8 -18.87 6.30 32.31
N GLU A 9 -17.72 5.61 32.30
CA GLU A 9 -16.67 5.81 31.29
C GLU A 9 -16.54 4.53 30.46
N THR A 10 -17.53 4.33 29.58
CA THR A 10 -17.35 3.49 28.39
C THR A 10 -16.40 4.21 27.45
N ALA A 11 -15.24 3.61 27.21
CA ALA A 11 -14.24 4.06 26.26
C ALA A 11 -14.86 4.41 24.89
N PRO A 12 -14.52 5.55 24.27
CA PRO A 12 -15.04 5.93 22.98
C PRO A 12 -14.33 5.15 21.86
N GLY A 13 -15.13 4.55 20.98
CA GLY A 13 -14.81 4.62 19.55
C GLY A 13 -14.40 3.35 18.83
N ALA A 14 -14.82 2.16 19.25
CA ALA A 14 -14.92 1.02 18.34
C ALA A 14 -16.12 1.23 17.38
N ARG A 15 -16.01 2.17 16.43
CA ARG A 15 -16.91 2.23 15.27
C ARG A 15 -16.24 1.49 14.11
N HIS A 16 -16.30 0.17 14.15
CA HIS A 16 -16.29 -0.59 12.91
C HIS A 16 -17.58 -0.23 12.17
N ALA A 17 -17.49 0.76 11.29
CA ALA A 17 -18.52 1.04 10.32
C ALA A 17 -18.71 -0.24 9.48
N ARG A 18 -19.88 -0.86 9.65
CA ARG A 18 -20.42 -1.91 8.79
C ARG A 18 -20.28 -1.44 7.33
N PRO A 19 -19.64 -2.17 6.42
CA PRO A 19 -19.60 -1.76 5.03
C PRO A 19 -21.03 -1.74 4.49
N ALA A 20 -21.46 -0.56 4.03
CA ALA A 20 -22.73 -0.38 3.35
C ALA A 20 -22.71 -1.15 2.02
N ASN A 21 -23.85 -1.77 1.69
CA ASN A 21 -24.10 -2.48 0.45
C ASN A 21 -23.65 -1.66 -0.77
N GLY A 22 -22.78 -2.25 -1.59
CA GLY A 22 -22.23 -1.64 -2.81
C GLY A 22 -20.71 -1.58 -2.88
N GLN A 23 -19.97 -2.41 -2.11
CA GLN A 23 -18.50 -2.47 -2.20
C GLN A 23 -18.07 -2.83 -3.62
N ILE A 24 -17.65 -1.81 -4.35
CA ILE A 24 -16.84 -1.97 -5.56
C ILE A 24 -15.56 -2.66 -5.11
N ALA A 25 -15.40 -3.93 -5.45
CA ALA A 25 -14.14 -4.64 -5.21
C ALA A 25 -13.04 -3.94 -6.04
N PRO A 26 -11.98 -3.40 -5.41
CA PRO A 26 -10.91 -2.74 -6.15
C PRO A 26 -10.24 -3.76 -7.06
N ARG A 27 -10.02 -3.39 -8.32
CA ARG A 27 -9.27 -4.27 -9.24
C ARG A 27 -7.80 -4.18 -8.85
N LEU A 28 -7.25 -5.27 -8.34
CA LEU A 28 -5.85 -5.35 -7.92
C LEU A 28 -4.98 -5.86 -9.08
N ILE A 29 -3.96 -5.08 -9.46
CA ILE A 29 -2.92 -5.52 -10.40
C ILE A 29 -1.67 -5.84 -9.59
N ILE A 30 -1.26 -7.11 -9.58
CA ILE A 30 -0.04 -7.55 -8.89
C ILE A 30 1.08 -7.74 -9.92
N ARG A 31 2.25 -7.13 -9.67
CA ARG A 31 3.45 -7.24 -10.51
C ARG A 31 4.71 -7.45 -9.67
N GLY A 32 5.78 -7.84 -10.36
CA GLY A 32 7.11 -7.97 -9.79
C GLY A 32 7.46 -9.37 -9.34
N ASP A 33 8.35 -9.46 -8.35
CA ASP A 33 8.94 -10.71 -7.89
C ASP A 33 7.93 -11.56 -7.10
N ALA A 34 8.13 -12.87 -7.13
CA ALA A 34 7.29 -13.83 -6.40
C ALA A 34 7.61 -13.81 -4.91
N LEU A 35 7.07 -12.84 -4.18
CA LEU A 35 7.16 -12.78 -2.72
C LEU A 35 6.18 -13.79 -2.08
N SER A 36 6.57 -14.35 -0.93
CA SER A 36 5.72 -15.30 -0.18
C SER A 36 4.36 -14.69 0.18
N CYS A 37 4.35 -13.42 0.62
CA CYS A 37 3.13 -12.66 0.89
C CYS A 37 2.24 -12.46 -0.36
N PHE A 38 2.85 -12.42 -1.55
CA PHE A 38 2.11 -12.25 -2.81
C PHE A 38 1.46 -13.55 -3.28
N THR A 39 2.03 -14.70 -2.93
CA THR A 39 1.41 -16.00 -3.20
C THR A 39 0.09 -16.15 -2.44
N LEU A 40 0.00 -15.64 -1.21
CA LEU A 40 -1.22 -15.59 -0.42
C LEU A 40 -2.23 -14.58 -0.97
N LEU A 41 -1.77 -13.38 -1.33
CA LEU A 41 -2.60 -12.36 -2.00
C LEU A 41 -3.21 -12.92 -3.30
N GLN A 42 -2.38 -13.54 -4.16
CA GLN A 42 -2.82 -14.12 -5.43
C GLN A 42 -3.81 -15.27 -5.24
N ARG A 43 -3.63 -16.15 -4.24
CA ARG A 43 -4.61 -17.21 -3.93
C ARG A 43 -5.95 -16.64 -3.48
N ARG A 44 -5.92 -15.62 -2.62
CA ARG A 44 -7.13 -14.99 -2.09
C ARG A 44 -7.91 -14.25 -3.18
N PHE A 45 -7.21 -13.59 -4.10
CA PHE A 45 -7.83 -12.85 -5.22
C PHE A 45 -8.20 -13.69 -6.44
N ARG A 46 -7.43 -14.76 -6.78
CA ARG A 46 -7.83 -15.69 -7.85
C ARG A 46 -9.13 -16.42 -7.53
N THR A 47 -9.49 -16.53 -6.25
CA THR A 47 -10.76 -17.13 -5.84
C THR A 47 -11.95 -16.19 -6.12
N GLU A 48 -11.74 -14.88 -6.21
CA GLU A 48 -12.79 -13.90 -6.57
C GLU A 48 -12.84 -13.57 -8.07
N VAL A 49 -11.75 -13.80 -8.82
CA VAL A 49 -11.64 -13.41 -10.24
C VAL A 49 -11.17 -14.59 -11.09
N ASN A 50 -12.07 -15.54 -11.36
CA ASN A 50 -11.93 -16.50 -12.47
C ASN A 50 -12.37 -15.86 -13.79
N ALA A 51 -11.66 -14.81 -14.21
CA ALA A 51 -11.77 -14.27 -15.57
C ALA A 51 -10.37 -13.85 -16.06
N PRO A 52 -10.04 -14.09 -17.35
CA PRO A 52 -8.78 -13.66 -17.93
C PRO A 52 -8.58 -12.14 -17.73
N PRO A 53 -7.34 -11.61 -17.75
CA PRO A 53 -7.08 -10.18 -17.66
C PRO A 53 -7.59 -9.48 -18.92
N GLN A 54 -8.90 -9.23 -18.95
CA GLN A 54 -9.53 -8.40 -19.95
C GLN A 54 -9.29 -6.95 -19.52
N PHE A 55 -8.39 -6.30 -20.26
CA PHE A 55 -8.26 -4.85 -20.34
C PHE A 55 -9.45 -4.27 -21.13
N GLU A 56 -10.67 -4.72 -20.83
CA GLU A 56 -11.88 -4.09 -21.36
C GLU A 56 -12.19 -2.84 -20.55
N ALA A 57 -12.60 -1.80 -21.29
CA ALA A 57 -12.84 -0.42 -20.88
C ALA A 57 -13.16 -0.27 -19.39
N ALA A 58 -12.31 0.49 -18.70
CA ALA A 58 -12.37 0.79 -17.27
C ALA A 58 -13.74 1.36 -16.88
N GLY A 59 -14.70 0.48 -16.59
CA GLY A 59 -15.90 0.82 -15.87
C GLY A 59 -15.56 1.05 -14.41
N ALA A 60 -15.73 2.29 -13.95
CA ALA A 60 -15.98 2.79 -12.58
C ALA A 60 -15.20 2.26 -11.36
N ASN A 61 -14.38 1.21 -11.47
CA ASN A 61 -13.75 0.56 -10.34
C ASN A 61 -12.31 1.06 -10.16
N PRO A 62 -11.94 1.56 -8.97
CA PRO A 62 -10.59 1.98 -8.70
C PRO A 62 -9.65 0.79 -8.89
N VAL A 63 -8.56 1.04 -9.62
CA VAL A 63 -7.48 0.09 -9.83
C VAL A 63 -6.38 0.41 -8.84
N SER A 64 -5.88 -0.61 -8.17
CA SER A 64 -4.75 -0.50 -7.25
C SER A 64 -3.62 -1.39 -7.75
N LEU A 65 -2.43 -0.81 -7.86
CA LEU A 65 -1.22 -1.50 -8.33
C LEU A 65 -0.40 -1.94 -7.11
N VAL A 66 -0.01 -3.20 -7.09
CA VAL A 66 0.89 -3.77 -6.08
C VAL A 66 2.13 -4.31 -6.79
N ILE A 67 3.30 -3.76 -6.48
CA ILE A 67 4.59 -4.21 -7.04
C ILE A 67 5.45 -4.78 -5.93
N GLY A 68 5.93 -6.01 -6.11
CA GLY A 68 6.84 -6.68 -5.18
C GLY A 68 8.24 -6.69 -5.75
N ARG A 69 9.24 -6.35 -4.92
CA ARG A 69 10.66 -6.43 -5.27
C ARG A 69 11.43 -7.15 -4.18
N GLU A 70 12.19 -8.15 -4.59
CA GLU A 70 13.12 -8.87 -3.74
C GLU A 70 14.48 -8.15 -3.73
N ALA A 71 14.86 -7.62 -2.57
CA ALA A 71 16.06 -6.80 -2.39
C ALA A 71 17.22 -7.51 -1.67
N SER A 72 17.11 -8.82 -1.42
CA SER A 72 18.18 -9.63 -0.81
C SER A 72 19.51 -9.61 -1.56
N ARG A 73 19.52 -9.25 -2.84
CA ARG A 73 20.76 -9.10 -3.64
C ARG A 73 21.31 -7.68 -3.67
N ILE A 74 20.59 -6.71 -3.11
CA ILE A 74 20.93 -5.30 -3.15
C ILE A 74 21.78 -4.95 -1.93
N THR A 75 23.10 -4.93 -2.11
CA THR A 75 24.08 -4.70 -1.05
C THR A 75 24.60 -3.26 -1.01
N SER A 76 24.17 -2.39 -1.93
CA SER A 76 24.66 -1.01 -2.02
C SER A 76 23.53 0.01 -2.17
N ARG A 77 23.74 1.22 -1.62
CA ARG A 77 22.80 2.35 -1.75
C ARG A 77 22.52 2.71 -3.21
N ARG A 78 23.53 2.59 -4.07
CA ARG A 78 23.40 2.81 -5.52
C ARG A 78 22.48 1.76 -6.15
N GLY A 79 22.67 0.49 -5.83
CA GLY A 79 21.79 -0.59 -6.30
C GLY A 79 20.34 -0.37 -5.87
N LEU A 80 20.11 0.00 -4.61
CA LEU A 80 18.76 0.31 -4.11
C LEU A 80 18.14 1.51 -4.85
N SER A 81 18.92 2.55 -5.10
CA SER A 81 18.45 3.74 -5.82
C SER A 81 18.09 3.44 -7.27
N ILE A 82 18.80 2.50 -7.92
CA ILE A 82 18.47 2.03 -9.28
C ILE A 82 17.15 1.26 -9.26
N LEU A 83 17.02 0.28 -8.35
CA LEU A 83 15.80 -0.52 -8.20
C LEU A 83 14.57 0.35 -7.94
N LEU A 84 14.66 1.30 -7.01
CA LEU A 84 13.55 2.19 -6.68
C LEU A 84 13.17 3.08 -7.87
N ARG A 85 14.16 3.56 -8.64
CA ARG A 85 13.90 4.34 -9.86
C ARG A 85 13.20 3.50 -10.93
N GLU A 86 13.61 2.26 -11.12
CA GLU A 86 12.96 1.34 -12.06
C GLU A 86 11.49 1.11 -11.68
N VAL A 87 11.22 0.88 -10.39
CA VAL A 87 9.84 0.75 -9.88
C VAL A 87 9.04 2.03 -10.08
N THR A 88 9.60 3.19 -9.73
CA THR A 88 8.94 4.49 -9.96
C THR A 88 8.57 4.67 -11.43
N ASN A 89 9.50 4.39 -12.35
CA ASN A 89 9.24 4.49 -13.79
C ASN A 89 8.15 3.52 -14.26
N GLU A 90 8.12 2.30 -13.72
CA GLU A 90 7.06 1.33 -14.03
C GLU A 90 5.70 1.83 -13.55
N CYS A 91 5.60 2.37 -12.34
CA CYS A 91 4.36 2.96 -11.82
C CYS A 91 3.88 4.13 -12.68
N VAL A 92 4.77 5.05 -13.06
CA VAL A 92 4.43 6.20 -13.93
C VAL A 92 3.95 5.73 -15.30
N ALA A 93 4.63 4.76 -15.91
CA ALA A 93 4.22 4.22 -17.20
C ALA A 93 2.86 3.51 -17.15
N LEU A 94 2.49 2.95 -16.00
CA LEU A 94 1.19 2.30 -15.78
C LEU A 94 0.09 3.33 -15.45
N SER A 95 0.37 4.38 -14.68
CA SER A 95 -0.60 5.47 -14.44
C SER A 95 -1.01 6.14 -15.74
N ALA A 96 -0.07 6.34 -16.68
CA ALA A 96 -0.38 6.88 -18.00
C ALA A 96 -1.39 6.03 -18.81
N LYS A 97 -1.43 4.71 -18.54
CA LYS A 97 -2.28 3.74 -19.26
C LYS A 97 -3.58 3.44 -18.52
N LEU A 98 -3.65 3.76 -17.23
CA LEU A 98 -4.74 3.40 -16.32
C LEU A 98 -5.23 4.66 -15.61
N PRO A 99 -6.15 5.43 -16.21
CA PRO A 99 -6.66 6.68 -15.62
C PRO A 99 -7.43 6.49 -14.30
N THR A 100 -7.75 5.25 -13.93
CA THR A 100 -8.44 4.90 -12.67
C THR A 100 -7.47 4.32 -11.63
N LEU A 101 -6.16 4.48 -11.83
CA LEU A 101 -5.12 4.02 -10.91
C LEU A 101 -4.96 5.02 -9.76
N HIS A 102 -5.51 4.68 -8.60
CA HIS A 102 -5.49 5.57 -7.44
C HIS A 102 -4.40 5.23 -6.42
N HIS A 103 -3.98 3.97 -6.35
CA HIS A 103 -2.99 3.49 -5.38
C HIS A 103 -1.85 2.75 -6.08
N ALA A 104 -0.62 3.07 -5.70
CA ALA A 104 0.57 2.29 -6.00
C ALA A 104 1.23 1.85 -4.69
N ILE A 105 1.12 0.56 -4.39
CA ILE A 105 1.70 -0.08 -3.21
C ILE A 105 2.94 -0.85 -3.65
N VAL A 106 4.12 -0.38 -3.26
CA VAL A 106 5.40 -1.03 -3.55
C VAL A 106 5.86 -1.78 -2.31
N VAL A 107 6.16 -3.06 -2.44
CA VAL A 107 6.65 -3.92 -1.36
C VAL A 107 8.10 -4.28 -1.66
N LEU A 108 9.02 -3.83 -0.82
CA LEU A 108 10.45 -4.13 -0.91
C LEU A 108 10.83 -5.12 0.18
N ALA A 109 11.17 -6.35 -0.22
CA ALA A 109 11.46 -7.45 0.69
C ALA A 109 12.96 -7.66 0.90
N HIS A 110 13.33 -8.00 2.14
CA HIS A 110 14.65 -8.46 2.58
C HIS A 110 15.83 -7.58 2.12
N PRO A 111 15.79 -6.25 2.30
CA PRO A 111 16.95 -5.42 2.01
C PRO A 111 18.14 -5.83 2.90
N VAL A 112 19.31 -6.03 2.30
CA VAL A 112 20.56 -6.30 3.07
C VAL A 112 21.10 -5.02 3.74
N LEU A 113 20.71 -3.87 3.22
CA LEU A 113 21.09 -2.58 3.76
C LEU A 113 20.40 -2.31 5.11
N ASP A 114 21.02 -1.43 5.90
CA ASP A 114 20.41 -0.89 7.12
C ASP A 114 18.97 -0.41 6.86
N ALA A 115 18.06 -0.82 7.74
CA ALA A 115 16.62 -0.59 7.57
C ALA A 115 16.28 0.90 7.49
N ARG A 116 16.96 1.77 8.26
CA ARG A 116 16.73 3.23 8.22
C ARG A 116 17.18 3.81 6.88
N VAL A 117 18.32 3.35 6.37
CA VAL A 117 18.83 3.76 5.05
C VAL A 117 17.86 3.34 3.94
N ALA A 118 17.36 2.11 4.00
CA ALA A 118 16.43 1.59 3.01
C ALA A 118 15.06 2.28 3.08
N LEU A 119 14.54 2.51 4.28
CA LEU A 119 13.27 3.20 4.51
C LEU A 119 13.31 4.65 4.01
N ALA A 120 14.37 5.40 4.35
CA ALA A 120 14.55 6.77 3.87
C ALA A 120 14.70 6.84 2.35
N ALA A 121 15.23 5.80 1.71
CA ALA A 121 15.27 5.70 0.25
C ALA A 121 13.88 5.43 -0.34
N CYS A 122 13.09 4.55 0.28
CA CYS A 122 11.72 4.29 -0.09
C CYS A 122 10.83 5.53 0.04
N GLU A 123 11.00 6.31 1.11
CA GLU A 123 10.28 7.56 1.34
C GLU A 123 10.52 8.57 0.21
N ARG A 124 11.80 8.82 -0.13
CA ARG A 124 12.16 9.66 -1.27
C ARG A 124 11.58 9.14 -2.60
N ALA A 125 11.52 7.82 -2.78
CA ALA A 125 10.93 7.23 -3.98
C ALA A 125 9.41 7.39 -4.03
N ALA A 126 8.72 7.26 -2.89
CA ALA A 126 7.29 7.48 -2.76
C ALA A 126 6.92 8.93 -3.12
N THR A 127 7.60 9.90 -2.50
CA THR A 127 7.39 11.33 -2.80
C THR A 127 7.65 11.64 -4.27
N ARG A 128 8.76 11.13 -4.81
CA ARG A 128 9.10 11.34 -6.23
C ARG A 128 8.06 10.74 -7.16
N LEU A 129 7.56 9.54 -6.87
CA LEU A 129 6.52 8.89 -7.67
C LEU A 129 5.24 9.75 -7.67
N HIS A 130 4.79 10.15 -6.49
CA HIS A 130 3.60 10.99 -6.34
C HIS A 130 3.74 12.30 -7.14
N GLU A 131 4.85 13.03 -6.93
CA GLU A 131 5.11 14.30 -7.64
C GLU A 131 5.21 14.14 -9.15
N GLN A 132 5.82 13.05 -9.62
CA GLN A 132 6.00 12.80 -11.04
C GLN A 132 4.66 12.51 -11.72
N VAL A 133 3.80 11.68 -11.11
CA VAL A 133 2.46 11.41 -11.64
C VAL A 133 1.60 12.67 -11.63
N ALA A 134 1.62 13.44 -10.54
CA ALA A 134 0.89 14.70 -10.44
C ALA A 134 1.32 15.69 -11.54
N ARG A 135 2.62 15.79 -11.82
CA ARG A 135 3.16 16.66 -12.86
C ARG A 135 2.81 16.21 -14.28
N GLU A 136 2.92 14.91 -14.55
CA GLU A 136 2.79 14.37 -15.91
C GLU A 136 1.34 14.09 -16.33
N HIS A 137 0.45 13.79 -15.38
CA HIS A 137 -0.92 13.35 -15.66
C HIS A 137 -2.00 14.23 -15.03
N GLY A 138 -1.63 15.18 -14.16
CA GLY A 138 -2.60 16.03 -13.46
C GLY A 138 -3.50 15.26 -12.49
N ASP A 139 -3.08 14.06 -12.08
CA ASP A 139 -3.84 13.15 -11.23
C ASP A 139 -3.06 12.83 -9.94
N TYR A 140 -3.78 12.39 -8.91
CA TYR A 140 -3.24 12.13 -7.58
C TYR A 140 -3.03 10.62 -7.38
N LEU A 141 -1.79 10.15 -7.48
CA LEU A 141 -1.47 8.78 -7.12
C LEU A 141 -1.07 8.71 -5.64
N VAL A 142 -1.77 7.89 -4.86
CA VAL A 142 -1.35 7.55 -3.50
C VAL A 142 -0.19 6.54 -3.60
N ALA A 143 1.00 6.96 -3.20
CA ALA A 143 2.20 6.13 -3.24
C ALA A 143 2.53 5.57 -1.85
N THR A 144 2.47 4.25 -1.67
CA THR A 144 2.80 3.59 -0.41
C THR A 144 3.95 2.61 -0.62
N PHE A 145 5.10 2.84 0.02
CA PHE A 145 6.22 1.91 0.00
C PHE A 145 6.28 1.14 1.32
N LEU A 146 6.32 -0.18 1.26
CA LEU A 146 6.41 -1.08 2.40
C LEU A 146 7.78 -1.77 2.42
N LEU A 147 8.55 -1.53 3.47
CA LEU A 147 9.83 -2.18 3.71
C LEU A 147 9.64 -3.40 4.61
N LEU A 148 9.92 -4.59 4.06
CA LEU A 148 9.82 -5.84 4.81
C LEU A 148 11.22 -6.37 5.11
N THR A 149 11.69 -6.21 6.34
CA THR A 149 12.93 -6.87 6.80
C THR A 149 12.62 -8.27 7.34
N ASP A 150 11.66 -8.36 8.28
CA ASP A 150 11.35 -9.56 9.04
C ASP A 150 9.83 -9.75 9.16
N CYS A 151 9.16 -9.99 8.02
CA CYS A 151 7.72 -10.21 8.02
C CYS A 151 7.40 -11.59 8.63
N ASP A 152 6.87 -11.57 9.85
CA ASP A 152 6.49 -12.77 10.61
C ASP A 152 5.03 -13.19 10.44
N ASP A 153 4.18 -12.32 9.88
CA ASP A 153 2.78 -12.61 9.56
C ASP A 153 2.42 -12.16 8.13
N PRO A 154 2.71 -13.00 7.12
CA PRO A 154 2.39 -12.71 5.71
C PRO A 154 0.88 -12.59 5.42
N ASP A 155 0.02 -13.24 6.22
CA ASP A 155 -1.44 -13.17 6.08
C ASP A 155 -1.98 -11.81 6.53
N LEU A 156 -1.48 -11.29 7.67
CA LEU A 156 -1.80 -9.96 8.12
C LEU A 156 -1.30 -8.91 7.12
N LEU A 157 -0.07 -9.04 6.62
CA LEU A 157 0.45 -8.15 5.58
C LEU A 157 -0.45 -8.13 4.33
N ALA A 158 -0.87 -9.31 3.86
CA ALA A 158 -1.79 -9.41 2.73
C ALA A 158 -3.09 -8.65 3.00
N ARG A 159 -3.69 -8.82 4.18
CA ARG A 159 -4.91 -8.08 4.57
C ARG A 159 -4.67 -6.56 4.60
N ARG A 160 -3.55 -6.11 5.17
CA ARG A 160 -3.20 -4.68 5.22
C ARG A 160 -3.06 -4.06 3.83
N ILE A 161 -2.41 -4.78 2.90
CA ILE A 161 -2.27 -4.33 1.51
C ILE A 161 -3.65 -4.22 0.83
N LEU A 162 -4.54 -5.18 1.08
CA LEU A 162 -5.90 -5.13 0.55
C LEU A 162 -6.73 -3.99 1.13
N ASP A 163 -6.67 -3.81 2.45
CA ASP A 163 -7.35 -2.71 3.12
C ASP A 163 -6.88 -1.38 2.54
N ARG A 164 -5.56 -1.20 2.36
CA ARG A 164 -4.99 0.00 1.73
C ARG A 164 -5.44 0.17 0.29
N ALA A 165 -5.44 -0.90 -0.51
CA ALA A 165 -5.86 -0.88 -1.90
C ALA A 165 -7.36 -0.57 -2.09
N ALA A 166 -8.18 -0.82 -1.07
CA ALA A 166 -9.62 -0.55 -1.06
C ALA A 166 -9.96 0.85 -0.53
N GLN A 167 -9.00 1.56 0.06
CA GLN A 167 -9.25 2.89 0.60
C GLN A 167 -9.53 3.89 -0.53
N PRO A 168 -10.37 4.91 -0.28
CA PRO A 168 -10.43 6.08 -1.14
C PRO A 168 -9.04 6.74 -1.25
N GLN A 169 -8.83 7.60 -2.24
CA GLN A 169 -7.68 8.51 -2.22
C GLN A 169 -7.71 9.28 -0.90
N ALA A 170 -6.71 9.02 -0.07
CA ALA A 170 -6.57 9.61 1.24
C ALA A 170 -5.66 10.85 1.17
N THR A 171 -5.62 11.63 2.25
CA THR A 171 -4.82 12.86 2.35
C THR A 171 -3.31 12.58 2.40
N ASP A 172 -2.89 11.34 2.66
CA ASP A 172 -1.50 10.91 2.64
C ASP A 172 -1.05 10.56 1.21
N SER A 173 -0.52 11.55 0.51
CA SER A 173 -0.15 11.44 -0.90
C SER A 173 1.02 10.49 -1.17
N ALA A 174 1.97 10.40 -0.25
CA ALA A 174 3.13 9.54 -0.35
C ALA A 174 3.66 9.16 1.04
N CYS A 175 3.89 7.86 1.29
CA CYS A 175 4.46 7.39 2.54
C CYS A 175 5.37 6.17 2.33
N ALA A 176 6.29 5.95 3.28
CA ALA A 176 7.07 4.73 3.36
C ALA A 176 7.04 4.18 4.79
N LEU A 177 6.65 2.91 4.93
CA LEU A 177 6.41 2.26 6.22
C LEU A 177 7.18 0.95 6.29
N SER A 178 7.70 0.63 7.47
CA SER A 178 8.27 -0.67 7.77
C SER A 178 7.19 -1.68 8.17
N TRP A 179 7.50 -2.96 8.11
CA TRP A 179 6.62 -4.00 8.67
C TRP A 179 6.27 -3.73 10.15
N SER A 180 7.25 -3.30 10.94
CA SER A 180 7.03 -2.95 12.35
C SER A 180 5.99 -1.85 12.54
N ASP A 181 5.93 -0.87 11.64
CA ASP A 181 4.99 0.25 11.75
C ASP A 181 3.53 -0.19 11.56
N ILE A 182 3.31 -1.21 10.74
CA ILE A 182 1.95 -1.66 10.33
C ILE A 182 1.53 -2.98 10.97
N LYS A 183 2.35 -3.50 11.87
CA LYS A 183 2.09 -4.77 12.56
C LYS A 183 0.89 -4.66 13.49
N THR A 184 0.80 -3.57 14.24
CA THR A 184 -0.25 -3.37 15.26
C THR A 184 -1.37 -2.43 14.79
N VAL A 185 -1.14 -1.66 13.73
CA VAL A 185 -2.07 -0.64 13.22
C VAL A 185 -2.26 -0.77 11.70
N SER A 186 -3.30 -0.14 11.15
CA SER A 186 -3.50 -0.07 9.70
C SER A 186 -2.45 0.79 9.01
N ILE A 187 -2.20 0.56 7.72
CA ILE A 187 -1.29 1.39 6.89
C ILE A 187 -1.67 2.87 6.94
N GLU A 188 -2.95 3.21 6.80
CA GLU A 188 -3.45 4.59 6.88
C GLU A 188 -3.09 5.27 8.20
N PHE A 189 -3.46 4.63 9.32
CA PHE A 189 -3.13 5.15 10.65
C PHE A 189 -1.62 5.32 10.86
N ALA A 190 -0.81 4.38 10.37
CA ALA A 190 0.64 4.50 10.47
C ALA A 190 1.17 5.67 9.63
N ALA A 191 0.66 5.85 8.40
CA ALA A 191 1.04 6.95 7.51
C ALA A 191 0.65 8.32 8.07
N MET A 192 -0.55 8.46 8.65
CA MET A 192 -0.98 9.73 9.26
C MET A 192 -0.10 10.16 10.43
N ASN A 193 0.43 9.19 11.21
CA ASN A 193 1.27 9.47 12.37
C ASN A 193 2.74 9.77 12.01
N GLN A 194 3.15 9.66 10.74
CA GLN A 194 4.50 10.09 10.33
C GLN A 194 4.68 11.62 10.34
N TYR A 195 3.57 12.36 10.39
CA TYR A 195 3.54 13.82 10.26
C TYR A 195 3.11 14.55 11.55
N VAL A 196 3.07 13.85 12.69
CA VAL A 196 2.72 14.40 14.02
C VAL A 196 3.96 14.60 14.87
#